data_AF-A0AA42BP84-F1
#
_entry.id   AF-A0AA42BP84-F1
#
_cell.length_a   1.000
_cell.length_b   1.000
_cell.length_c   1.000
_cell.angle_alpha   90.00
_cell.angle_beta   90.00
_cell.angle_gamma   90.00
#
_symmetry.space_group_name_H-M   'P 1'
#
loop_
_entity.id
_entity.type
_entity.pdbx_description
1 polymer ?
#
loop_
_entity_poly.entity_id
_entity_poly.type
_entity_poly.pdbx_seq_one_letter_code
_entity_poly.pdbx_strand_id
1 'polypeptide(L)'
;MTSGSGHISEHTPHSSDILHGVGSGLLLPSADIIYATTPLQVCAAKTVFYEFFTSHIAASETPQPLLLPVAQTLQDKSLGKLPWSELLEQHFLIEVVQQKCIVKKVPSLLRQLPWNSILPQWLATLAKMPSDARMSADTLIQMLAESCSQQPAIVSTLHVQISTWLTEDKAAIGKTLQRQAKSIYWEFTNGH
;
A
#
# COMPACT_ATOMS: atom_id res chain seq x y z
N MET A 1 -4.71 13.79 -62.03
CA MET A 1 -5.99 13.28 -61.51
C MET A 1 -5.64 12.28 -60.41
N THR A 2 -5.55 12.77 -59.16
CA THR A 2 -6.36 12.33 -57.99
C THR A 2 -6.26 10.81 -57.77
N SER A 3 -5.62 10.30 -56.72
CA SER A 3 -5.96 10.39 -55.29
C SER A 3 -4.82 9.70 -54.50
N GLY A 4 -4.30 10.17 -53.37
CA GLY A 4 -5.02 10.55 -52.17
C GLY A 4 -5.25 9.32 -51.28
N SER A 5 -4.20 8.74 -50.70
CA SER A 5 -4.30 7.68 -49.67
C SER A 5 -3.65 8.23 -48.40
N GLY A 6 -4.51 8.63 -47.47
CA GLY A 6 -4.13 9.06 -46.13
C GLY A 6 -3.66 7.86 -45.33
N HIS A 7 -2.47 8.00 -44.74
CA HIS A 7 -1.98 7.08 -43.73
C HIS A 7 -2.73 7.41 -42.43
N ILE A 8 -3.81 6.68 -42.16
CA ILE A 8 -4.43 6.67 -40.83
C ILE A 8 -3.52 5.81 -39.97
N SER A 9 -2.82 6.45 -39.03
CA SER A 9 -2.12 5.75 -37.96
C SER A 9 -3.19 5.12 -37.06
N GLU A 10 -3.39 3.81 -37.19
CA GLU A 10 -4.16 3.06 -36.21
C GLU A 10 -3.45 3.20 -34.86
N HIS A 11 -4.10 3.93 -33.95
CA HIS A 11 -3.77 3.89 -32.54
C HIS A 11 -3.93 2.46 -32.07
N THR A 12 -2.81 1.76 -31.89
CA THR A 12 -2.76 0.50 -31.16
C THR A 12 -3.37 0.76 -29.79
N PRO A 13 -4.50 0.13 -29.42
CA PRO A 13 -4.94 0.17 -28.04
C PRO A 13 -3.85 -0.56 -27.25
N HIS A 14 -3.24 0.14 -26.29
CA HIS A 14 -2.46 -0.50 -25.24
C HIS A 14 -3.41 -1.41 -24.45
N SER A 15 -3.61 -2.63 -24.96
CA SER A 15 -4.24 -3.72 -24.23
C SER A 15 -3.35 -3.98 -23.02
N SER A 16 -3.84 -3.61 -21.85
CA SER A 16 -3.28 -4.03 -20.56
C SER A 16 -3.60 -5.50 -20.33
N ASP A 17 -3.11 -6.37 -21.22
CA ASP A 17 -3.15 -7.83 -21.06
C ASP A 17 -2.09 -8.22 -20.03
N ILE A 18 -2.43 -8.06 -18.75
CA ILE A 18 -1.71 -8.64 -17.62
C ILE A 18 -2.26 -10.06 -17.39
N LEU A 19 -2.21 -10.91 -18.41
CA LEU A 19 -2.55 -12.33 -18.29
C LEU A 19 -1.55 -13.17 -19.07
N HIS A 20 -0.32 -13.25 -18.58
CA HIS A 20 0.61 -14.30 -18.98
C HIS A 20 1.47 -14.78 -17.81
N GLY A 21 1.17 -16.01 -17.36
CA GLY A 21 2.17 -16.91 -16.77
C GLY A 21 2.00 -17.18 -15.27
N VAL A 22 1.65 -18.44 -14.97
CA VAL A 22 1.86 -19.18 -13.71
C VAL A 22 2.54 -18.39 -12.59
N GLY A 23 1.77 -18.03 -11.55
CA GLY A 23 2.28 -17.37 -10.34
C GLY A 23 2.14 -15.85 -10.30
N SER A 24 1.74 -15.21 -11.40
CA SER A 24 1.39 -13.78 -11.40
C SER A 24 -0.08 -13.60 -11.07
N GLY A 25 -0.39 -13.18 -9.84
CA GLY A 25 -1.74 -12.81 -9.46
C GLY A 25 -2.21 -11.54 -10.19
N LEU A 26 -3.52 -11.38 -10.37
CA LEU A 26 -4.15 -10.20 -10.95
C LEU A 26 -4.34 -9.12 -9.89
N LEU A 27 -3.63 -8.00 -10.02
CA LEU A 27 -3.83 -6.82 -9.18
C LEU A 27 -5.11 -6.08 -9.58
N LEU A 28 -6.05 -5.95 -8.64
CA LEU A 28 -7.29 -5.21 -8.82
C LEU A 28 -7.12 -3.71 -8.54
N PRO A 29 -8.04 -2.84 -8.98
CA PRO A 29 -8.03 -1.41 -8.63
C PRO A 29 -8.11 -1.12 -7.12
N SER A 30 -8.70 -2.04 -6.34
CA SER A 30 -8.71 -2.00 -4.87
C SER A 30 -7.34 -2.34 -4.24
N ALA A 31 -6.36 -2.71 -5.07
CA ALA A 31 -5.06 -3.28 -4.70
C ALA A 31 -5.11 -4.69 -4.08
N ASP A 32 -6.27 -5.38 -4.12
CA ASP A 32 -6.31 -6.82 -3.87
C ASP A 32 -5.63 -7.58 -5.01
N ILE A 33 -5.07 -8.76 -4.72
CA ILE A 33 -4.48 -9.64 -5.75
C ILE A 33 -5.25 -10.95 -5.79
N ILE A 34 -5.77 -11.30 -6.97
CA ILE A 34 -6.43 -12.57 -7.23
C ILE A 34 -5.44 -13.56 -7.84
N TYR A 35 -5.33 -14.75 -7.25
CA TYR A 35 -4.58 -15.87 -7.82
C TYR A 35 -5.54 -16.89 -8.43
N ALA A 36 -5.30 -17.24 -9.70
CA ALA A 36 -6.05 -18.25 -10.43
C ALA A 36 -5.67 -19.68 -9.97
N THR A 37 -6.04 -20.02 -8.74
CA THR A 37 -5.89 -21.35 -8.12
C THR A 37 -7.25 -22.05 -7.99
N THR A 38 -7.26 -23.33 -7.59
CA THR A 38 -8.49 -24.05 -7.23
C THR A 38 -8.37 -24.54 -5.78
N PRO A 39 -9.11 -23.95 -4.81
CA PRO A 39 -10.04 -22.82 -4.96
C PRO A 39 -9.33 -21.50 -5.30
N LEU A 40 -10.07 -20.52 -5.81
CA LEU A 40 -9.54 -19.17 -6.09
C LEU A 40 -8.99 -18.56 -4.80
N GLN A 41 -7.84 -17.92 -4.84
CA GLN A 41 -7.23 -17.28 -3.68
C GLN A 41 -7.16 -15.77 -3.87
N VAL A 42 -7.39 -15.02 -2.79
CA VAL A 42 -7.28 -13.56 -2.78
C VAL A 42 -6.37 -13.09 -1.64
N CYS A 43 -5.38 -12.29 -2.00
CA CYS A 43 -4.56 -11.53 -1.07
C CYS A 43 -5.17 -10.14 -0.92
N ALA A 44 -5.58 -9.79 0.30
CA ALA A 44 -6.25 -8.54 0.59
C ALA A 44 -5.31 -7.33 0.44
N ALA A 45 -5.84 -6.20 0.00
CA ALA A 45 -5.08 -4.96 -0.22
C ALA A 45 -4.20 -4.58 0.97
N LYS A 46 -4.71 -4.66 2.20
CA LYS A 46 -3.92 -4.36 3.41
C LYS A 46 -2.64 -5.20 3.53
N THR A 47 -2.68 -6.45 3.10
CA THR A 47 -1.51 -7.34 3.07
C THR A 47 -0.54 -6.93 1.96
N VAL A 48 -1.07 -6.59 0.78
CA VAL A 48 -0.26 -6.08 -0.34
C VAL A 48 0.46 -4.78 0.04
N PHE A 49 -0.25 -3.83 0.65
CA PHE A 49 0.32 -2.58 1.16
C PHE A 49 1.38 -2.83 2.23
N TYR A 50 1.13 -3.78 3.13
CA TYR A 50 2.06 -4.12 4.19
C TYR A 50 3.38 -4.64 3.62
N GLU A 51 3.33 -5.65 2.74
CA GLU A 51 4.51 -6.20 2.08
C GLU A 51 5.22 -5.16 1.20
N PHE A 52 4.46 -4.28 0.53
CA PHE A 52 5.02 -3.16 -0.22
C PHE A 52 5.83 -2.23 0.69
N PHE A 53 5.26 -1.80 1.82
CA PHE A 53 5.96 -0.92 2.76
C PHE A 53 7.16 -1.59 3.41
N THR A 54 7.03 -2.83 3.90
CA THR A 54 8.15 -3.54 4.55
C THR A 54 9.30 -3.78 3.57
N SER A 55 9.00 -4.15 2.32
CA SER A 55 10.00 -4.31 1.26
C SER A 55 10.73 -2.98 0.99
N HIS A 56 10.00 -1.87 0.85
CA HIS A 56 10.60 -0.57 0.60
C HIS A 56 11.35 0.00 1.81
N ILE A 57 10.90 -0.29 3.03
CA ILE A 57 11.61 0.05 4.27
C ILE A 57 12.94 -0.71 4.32
N ALA A 58 12.92 -2.03 4.12
CA ALA A 58 14.11 -2.87 4.17
C ALA A 58 15.12 -2.53 3.06
N ALA A 59 14.65 -2.11 1.88
CA ALA A 59 15.50 -1.68 0.77
C ALA A 59 15.95 -0.21 0.88
N SER A 60 15.39 0.58 1.80
CA SER A 60 15.81 1.97 1.98
C SER A 60 17.08 2.03 2.82
N GLU A 61 18.17 2.52 2.25
CA GLU A 61 19.45 2.62 2.97
C GLU A 61 19.52 3.80 3.95
N THR A 62 18.71 4.84 3.71
CA THR A 62 18.80 6.10 4.48
C THR A 62 17.43 6.70 4.78
N PRO A 63 17.28 7.35 5.96
CA PRO A 63 16.14 8.20 6.24
C PRO A 63 16.22 9.48 5.41
N GLN A 64 15.19 9.75 4.62
CA GLN A 64 15.10 10.95 3.79
C GLN A 64 14.13 11.97 4.40
N PRO A 65 14.52 13.25 4.49
CA PRO A 65 13.61 14.30 4.93
C PRO A 65 12.49 14.53 3.90
N LEU A 66 11.27 14.73 4.39
CA LEU A 66 10.19 15.25 3.55
C LEU A 66 10.51 16.70 3.14
N LEU A 67 10.04 17.12 1.96
CA LEU A 67 10.27 18.49 1.47
C LEU A 67 9.75 19.53 2.46
N LEU A 68 8.58 19.26 3.02
CA LEU A 68 8.02 19.96 4.18
C LEU A 68 7.62 18.90 5.20
N PRO A 69 7.93 19.08 6.50
CA PRO A 69 7.41 18.19 7.54
C PRO A 69 5.88 18.14 7.50
N VAL A 70 5.32 16.94 7.54
CA VAL A 70 3.87 16.75 7.51
C VAL A 70 3.39 16.68 8.93
N ALA A 71 2.52 17.60 9.33
CA ALA A 71 2.00 17.69 10.68
C ALA A 71 0.48 17.52 10.68
N GLN A 72 -0.02 16.70 11.61
CA GLN A 72 -1.44 16.51 11.84
C GLN A 72 -1.76 16.72 13.31
N THR A 73 -2.83 17.47 13.58
CA THR A 73 -3.34 17.64 14.95
C THR A 73 -3.93 16.32 15.44
N LEU A 74 -3.49 15.89 16.62
CA LEU A 74 -3.99 14.72 17.32
C LEU A 74 -5.35 15.03 17.94
N GLN A 75 -6.39 14.36 17.46
CA GLN A 75 -7.72 14.42 18.07
C GLN A 75 -7.79 13.58 19.35
N ASP A 76 -7.07 12.47 19.37
CA ASP A 76 -6.93 11.61 20.54
C ASP A 76 -5.54 11.77 21.18
N LYS A 77 -5.52 12.09 22.48
CA LYS A 77 -4.29 12.24 23.27
C LYS A 77 -3.54 10.92 23.45
N SER A 78 -4.23 9.77 23.36
CA SER A 78 -3.61 8.44 23.46
C SER A 78 -2.54 8.23 22.37
N LEU A 79 -2.77 8.79 21.17
CA LEU A 79 -1.85 8.71 20.03
C LEU A 79 -0.49 9.35 20.31
N GLY A 80 -0.44 10.33 21.22
CA GLY A 80 0.81 10.96 21.63
C GLY A 80 1.71 10.05 22.48
N LYS A 81 1.15 8.95 23.00
CA LYS A 81 1.87 7.96 23.82
C LYS A 81 2.31 6.72 23.03
N LEU A 82 1.98 6.65 21.74
CA LEU A 82 2.42 5.55 20.90
C LEU A 82 3.96 5.52 20.79
N PRO A 83 4.58 4.35 20.62
CA PRO A 83 6.02 4.18 20.62
C PRO A 83 6.63 4.61 19.27
N TRP A 84 6.41 5.86 18.86
CA TRP A 84 6.89 6.43 17.59
C TRP A 84 8.40 6.31 17.40
N SER A 85 9.16 6.28 18.51
CA SER A 85 10.61 6.08 18.50
C SER A 85 11.03 4.72 17.98
N GLU A 86 10.19 3.68 18.05
CA GLU A 86 10.53 2.36 17.50
C GLU A 86 10.61 2.39 15.97
N LEU A 87 9.96 3.34 15.30
CA LEU A 87 10.05 3.50 13.86
C LEU A 87 11.38 4.14 13.39
N LEU A 88 12.23 4.61 14.31
CA LEU A 88 13.54 5.18 13.98
C LEU A 88 14.45 4.15 13.31
N GLU A 89 14.41 2.91 13.78
CA GLU A 89 15.16 1.78 13.18
C GLU A 89 14.69 1.48 11.76
N GLN A 90 13.46 1.86 11.43
CA GLN A 90 12.84 1.75 10.11
C GLN A 90 12.91 3.07 9.33
N HIS A 91 13.84 3.96 9.69
CA HIS A 91 14.12 5.22 9.00
C HIS A 91 13.00 6.28 9.05
N PHE A 92 11.97 6.10 9.88
CA PHE A 92 11.00 7.14 10.16
C PHE A 92 11.46 8.04 11.29
N LEU A 93 11.36 9.36 11.11
CA LEU A 93 11.47 10.32 12.20
C LEU A 93 10.10 10.97 12.41
N ILE A 94 9.38 10.48 13.41
CA ILE A 94 8.07 10.99 13.80
C ILE A 94 8.17 11.57 15.21
N GLU A 95 7.81 12.84 15.34
CA GLU A 95 7.81 13.54 16.63
C GLU A 95 6.39 13.94 17.00
N VAL A 96 6.02 13.74 18.27
CA VAL A 96 4.80 14.31 18.82
C VAL A 96 5.17 15.50 19.68
N VAL A 97 4.74 16.69 19.26
CA VAL A 97 4.96 17.94 19.99
C VAL A 97 3.62 18.54 20.34
N GLN A 98 3.35 18.68 21.64
CA GLN A 98 2.07 19.15 22.18
C GLN A 98 0.90 18.24 21.73
N GLN A 99 0.09 18.70 20.77
CA GLN A 99 -1.03 17.96 20.17
C GLN A 99 -0.85 17.77 18.67
N LYS A 100 0.39 17.77 18.17
CA LYS A 100 0.69 17.56 16.76
C LYS A 100 1.63 16.38 16.60
N CYS A 101 1.26 15.43 15.75
CA CYS A 101 2.17 14.40 15.26
C CYS A 101 2.80 14.90 13.95
N ILE A 102 4.12 14.84 13.87
CA ILE A 102 4.92 15.45 12.81
C ILE A 102 5.84 14.39 12.22
N VAL A 103 5.65 14.07 10.94
CA VAL A 103 6.56 13.23 10.16
C VAL A 103 7.60 14.14 9.52
N LYS A 104 8.86 14.00 9.95
CA LYS A 104 10.01 14.77 9.42
C LYS A 104 10.81 14.00 8.39
N LYS A 105 11.07 12.72 8.67
CA LYS A 105 11.82 11.82 7.78
C LYS A 105 11.07 10.51 7.59
N VAL A 106 11.28 9.89 6.45
CA VAL A 106 10.69 8.61 6.04
C VAL A 106 11.76 7.80 5.30
N PRO A 107 11.58 6.47 5.13
CA PRO A 107 12.41 5.67 4.24
C PRO A 107 12.51 6.30 2.84
N SER A 108 13.71 6.26 2.24
CA SER A 108 14.00 6.92 0.97
C SER A 108 13.02 6.53 -0.15
N LEU A 109 12.69 5.24 -0.24
CA LEU A 109 11.80 4.70 -1.28
C LEU A 109 10.32 5.04 -1.02
N LEU A 110 9.98 5.47 0.20
CA LEU A 110 8.63 5.93 0.57
C LEU A 110 8.51 7.46 0.58
N ARG A 111 9.56 8.22 0.25
CA ARG A 111 9.53 9.69 0.29
C ARG A 111 8.47 10.31 -0.62
N GLN A 112 8.25 9.68 -1.76
CA GLN A 112 7.33 10.14 -2.82
C GLN A 112 5.85 9.90 -2.54
N LEU A 113 5.51 9.23 -1.44
CA LEU A 113 4.12 8.94 -1.08
C LEU A 113 3.37 10.22 -0.69
N PRO A 114 2.03 10.27 -0.85
CA PRO A 114 1.21 11.41 -0.46
C PRO A 114 1.04 11.50 1.06
N TRP A 115 2.12 11.78 1.80
CA TRP A 115 2.17 11.79 3.27
C TRP A 115 1.13 12.73 3.91
N ASN A 116 0.78 13.83 3.24
CA ASN A 116 -0.29 14.74 3.66
C ASN A 116 -1.68 14.08 3.74
N SER A 117 -1.92 13.05 2.92
CA SER A 117 -3.16 12.25 2.95
C SER A 117 -3.01 11.01 3.84
N ILE A 118 -1.82 10.41 3.84
CA ILE A 118 -1.52 9.19 4.59
C ILE A 118 -1.51 9.43 6.10
N LEU A 119 -0.82 10.46 6.59
CA LEU A 119 -0.68 10.69 8.04
C LEU A 119 -2.05 10.87 8.75
N PRO A 120 -2.98 11.71 8.27
CA PRO A 120 -4.29 11.84 8.89
C PRO A 120 -5.07 10.51 8.92
N GLN A 121 -5.02 9.74 7.83
CA GLN A 121 -5.70 8.46 7.73
C GLN A 121 -5.08 7.43 8.69
N TRP A 122 -3.75 7.38 8.78
CA TRP A 122 -3.04 6.49 9.69
C TRP A 122 -3.39 6.77 11.15
N LEU A 123 -3.39 8.04 11.55
CA LEU A 123 -3.80 8.45 12.90
C LEU A 123 -5.26 8.13 13.19
N ALA A 124 -6.16 8.28 12.20
CA ALA A 124 -7.57 7.92 12.34
C ALA A 124 -7.77 6.41 12.50
N THR A 125 -6.98 5.57 11.84
CA THR A 125 -7.01 4.12 12.02
C THR A 125 -6.43 3.72 13.38
N LEU A 126 -5.32 4.33 13.80
CA LEU A 126 -4.72 4.09 15.12
C LEU A 126 -5.66 4.49 16.27
N ALA A 127 -6.45 5.56 16.12
CA ALA A 127 -7.41 6.01 17.13
C ALA A 127 -8.56 5.00 17.39
N LYS A 128 -8.77 4.05 16.47
CA LYS A 128 -9.78 2.99 16.61
C LYS A 128 -9.24 1.77 17.38
N MET A 129 -7.93 1.72 17.64
CA MET A 129 -7.31 0.57 18.29
C MET A 129 -7.53 0.56 19.80
N PRO A 130 -7.61 -0.64 20.42
CA PRO A 130 -7.68 -0.75 21.88
C PRO A 130 -6.44 -0.15 22.55
N SER A 131 -6.65 0.74 23.52
CA SER A 131 -5.58 1.47 24.21
C SER A 131 -4.57 0.59 24.96
N ASP A 132 -4.91 -0.66 25.26
CA ASP A 132 -4.09 -1.57 26.07
C ASP A 132 -3.19 -2.50 25.23
N ALA A 133 -3.27 -2.43 23.90
CA ALA A 133 -2.45 -3.26 23.04
C ALA A 133 -1.00 -2.73 23.00
N ARG A 134 -0.04 -3.60 23.33
CA ARG A 134 1.39 -3.29 23.18
C ARG A 134 1.68 -3.11 21.69
N MET A 135 1.90 -1.86 21.29
CA MET A 135 2.25 -1.50 19.91
C MET A 135 3.73 -1.72 19.69
N SER A 136 4.10 -2.34 18.57
CA SER A 136 5.48 -2.38 18.07
C SER A 136 5.61 -1.55 16.80
N ALA A 137 6.84 -1.30 16.35
CA ALA A 137 7.11 -0.73 15.02
C ALA A 137 6.39 -1.50 13.89
N ASP A 138 6.39 -2.83 13.96
CA ASP A 138 5.71 -3.70 13.00
C ASP A 138 4.19 -3.48 13.00
N THR A 139 3.58 -3.43 14.18
CA THR A 139 2.15 -3.11 14.33
C THR A 139 1.85 -1.73 13.76
N LEU A 140 2.69 -0.74 14.00
CA LEU A 140 2.52 0.61 13.47
C LEU A 140 2.55 0.62 11.93
N ILE A 141 3.46 -0.12 11.28
CA ILE A 141 3.48 -0.30 9.81
C ILE A 141 2.24 -1.06 9.33
N GLN A 142 1.81 -2.09 10.04
CA GLN A 142 0.60 -2.83 9.70
C GLN A 142 -0.63 -1.90 9.72
N MET A 143 -0.71 -1.00 10.70
CA MET A 143 -1.75 0.03 10.78
C MET A 143 -1.63 1.05 9.66
N LEU A 144 -0.41 1.40 9.24
CA LEU A 144 -0.18 2.26 8.09
C LEU A 144 -0.74 1.61 6.82
N ALA A 145 -0.41 0.34 6.57
CA ALA A 145 -0.91 -0.45 5.45
C ALA A 145 -2.43 -0.57 5.44
N GLU A 146 -3.02 -0.89 6.58
CA GLU A 146 -4.48 -0.94 6.74
C GLU A 146 -5.11 0.41 6.44
N SER A 147 -4.55 1.50 6.97
CA SER A 147 -5.06 2.85 6.74
C SER A 147 -5.06 3.26 5.26
N CYS A 148 -4.00 2.91 4.52
CA CYS A 148 -3.88 3.16 3.08
C CYS A 148 -4.90 2.35 2.29
N SER A 149 -5.13 1.09 2.65
CA SER A 149 -6.10 0.21 1.98
C SER A 149 -7.56 0.66 2.13
N GLN A 150 -7.87 1.43 3.18
CA GLN A 150 -9.24 1.88 3.47
C GLN A 150 -9.64 3.15 2.71
N GLN A 151 -8.69 3.87 2.11
CA GLN A 151 -8.95 5.18 1.49
C GLN A 151 -8.75 5.13 -0.03
N PRO A 152 -9.83 5.19 -0.85
CA PRO A 152 -9.74 5.00 -2.30
C PRO A 152 -8.74 5.93 -3.01
N ALA A 153 -8.65 7.20 -2.60
CA ALA A 153 -7.71 8.15 -3.19
C ALA A 153 -6.23 7.81 -2.91
N ILE A 154 -5.94 7.22 -1.74
CA ILE A 154 -4.59 6.74 -1.41
C ILE A 154 -4.30 5.47 -2.21
N VAL A 155 -5.25 4.54 -2.26
CA VAL A 155 -5.13 3.30 -3.05
C VAL A 155 -4.84 3.61 -4.50
N SER A 156 -5.62 4.49 -5.14
CA SER A 156 -5.41 4.85 -6.55
C SER A 156 -4.03 5.47 -6.81
N THR A 157 -3.54 6.28 -5.86
CA THR A 157 -2.21 6.91 -5.97
C THR A 157 -1.09 5.88 -5.86
N LEU A 158 -1.24 4.90 -4.97
CA LEU A 158 -0.23 3.87 -4.71
C LEU A 158 -0.32 2.69 -5.69
N HIS A 159 -1.44 2.52 -6.38
CA HIS A 159 -1.69 1.41 -7.29
C HIS A 159 -0.60 1.26 -8.35
N VAL A 160 -0.18 2.37 -8.98
CA VAL A 160 0.88 2.39 -9.99
C VAL A 160 2.22 1.92 -9.39
N GLN A 161 2.55 2.40 -8.19
CA GLN A 161 3.81 2.02 -7.52
C GLN A 161 3.82 0.55 -7.10
N ILE A 162 2.69 0.04 -6.61
CA ILE A 162 2.51 -1.38 -6.29
C ILE A 162 2.61 -2.22 -7.56
N SER A 163 1.99 -1.79 -8.66
CA SER A 163 2.10 -2.49 -9.94
C SER A 163 3.56 -2.58 -10.40
N THR A 164 4.31 -1.48 -10.34
CA THR A 164 5.74 -1.47 -10.69
C THR A 164 6.55 -2.40 -9.78
N TRP A 165 6.36 -2.30 -8.47
CA TRP A 165 7.03 -3.16 -7.48
C TRP A 165 6.78 -4.65 -7.73
N LEU A 166 5.53 -5.03 -8.01
CA LEU A 166 5.16 -6.40 -8.35
C LEU A 166 5.84 -6.89 -9.65
N THR A 167 6.17 -5.98 -10.58
CA THR A 167 6.85 -6.34 -11.83
C THR A 167 8.36 -6.49 -11.71
N GLU A 168 9.00 -5.82 -10.75
CA GLU A 168 10.45 -5.82 -10.56
C GLU A 168 10.98 -7.12 -9.94
N ASP A 169 10.23 -7.73 -9.01
CA ASP A 169 10.58 -9.03 -8.38
C ASP A 169 9.37 -9.97 -8.31
N LYS A 170 8.86 -10.32 -9.50
CA LYS A 170 7.64 -11.13 -9.69
C LYS A 170 7.67 -12.45 -8.91
N ALA A 171 8.82 -13.12 -8.86
CA ALA A 171 8.89 -14.50 -8.38
C ALA A 171 8.94 -14.61 -6.85
N ALA A 172 9.69 -13.73 -6.17
CA ALA A 172 9.76 -13.77 -4.71
C ALA A 172 8.54 -13.12 -4.08
N ILE A 173 8.17 -11.91 -4.52
CA ILE A 173 7.02 -11.17 -4.00
C ILE A 173 5.72 -11.94 -4.27
N GLY A 174 5.55 -12.48 -5.48
CA GLY A 174 4.38 -13.25 -5.86
C GLY A 174 4.14 -14.46 -4.93
N LYS A 175 5.20 -15.19 -4.57
CA LYS A 175 5.11 -16.32 -3.63
C LYS A 175 4.77 -15.88 -2.21
N THR A 176 5.36 -14.80 -1.72
CA THR A 176 5.06 -14.27 -0.37
C THR A 176 3.60 -13.86 -0.26
N LEU A 177 3.10 -13.08 -1.22
CA LEU A 177 1.72 -12.64 -1.25
C LEU A 177 0.73 -13.80 -1.45
N GLN A 178 1.08 -14.79 -2.28
CA GLN A 178 0.25 -15.98 -2.48
C GLN A 178 0.13 -16.82 -1.19
N ARG A 179 1.20 -16.95 -0.39
CA ARG A 179 1.14 -17.67 0.90
C ARG A 179 0.19 -17.02 1.90
N GLN A 180 -0.01 -15.70 1.79
CA GLN A 180 -0.90 -14.94 2.65
C GLN A 180 -2.32 -14.80 2.05
N ALA A 181 -2.51 -15.25 0.82
CA ALA A 181 -3.81 -15.23 0.16
C ALA A 181 -4.77 -16.25 0.81
N LYS A 182 -6.04 -15.89 0.91
CA LYS A 182 -7.09 -16.73 1.47
C LYS A 182 -7.95 -17.31 0.36
N SER A 183 -8.34 -18.57 0.51
CA SER A 183 -9.29 -19.22 -0.39
C SER A 183 -10.65 -18.52 -0.32
N ILE A 184 -11.22 -18.22 -1.48
CA ILE A 184 -12.61 -17.80 -1.62
C ILE A 184 -13.46 -19.03 -1.89
N TYR A 185 -14.46 -19.23 -1.03
CA TYR A 185 -15.51 -20.22 -1.24
C TYR A 185 -16.77 -19.47 -1.65
N TRP A 186 -17.27 -19.78 -2.84
CA TRP A 186 -18.55 -19.25 -3.30
C TRP A 186 -19.65 -20.17 -2.76
N GLU A 187 -20.45 -19.66 -1.85
CA GLU A 187 -21.73 -20.29 -1.54
C GLU A 187 -22.74 -19.76 -2.57
N PHE A 188 -23.05 -20.58 -3.57
CA PHE A 188 -24.21 -20.31 -4.41
C PHE A 188 -25.44 -20.46 -3.53
N THR A 189 -25.98 -19.35 -3.05
CA THR A 189 -27.32 -19.33 -2.48
C THR A 189 -28.26 -19.62 -3.65
N ASN A 190 -28.79 -20.84 -3.69
CA ASN A 190 -29.85 -21.18 -4.65
C ASN A 190 -31.03 -20.25 -4.34
N GLY A 191 -31.20 -19.21 -5.16
CA GLY A 191 -32.36 -18.34 -5.11
C GLY A 191 -33.61 -19.19 -5.36
N HIS A 192 -34.49 -19.23 -4.37
CA HIS A 192 -35.85 -19.76 -4.48
C HIS A 192 -36.73 -18.82 -5.32
#